data_AF-A0A6J7NTY6-F1
#
_entry.id   AF-A0A6J7NTY6-F1
#
_cell.length_a   1.000
_cell.length_b   1.000
_cell.length_c   1.000
_cell.angle_alpha   90.00
_cell.angle_beta   90.00
_cell.angle_gamma   90.00
#
_symmetry.space_group_name_H-M   'P 1'
#
loop_
_entity.id
_entity.type
_entity.pdbx_description
1 polymer ?
#
loop_
_entity_poly.entity_id
_entity_poly.type
_entity_poly.pdbx_seq_one_letter_code
_entity_poly.pdbx_strand_id
1 'polypeptide(L)' 'MMVELLVPIRGIALGQAVVLYDGTRVVGSATIAVTTRSA' A
#
# COMPACT_ATOMS: atom_id res chain seq x y z
N MET A 1 7.78 1.24 6.75
CA MET A 1 6.73 2.28 6.75
C MET A 1 5.38 1.58 6.76
N MET A 2 4.40 2.12 7.47
CA MET A 2 3.01 1.65 7.38
C MET A 2 2.25 2.52 6.38
N VAL A 3 1.37 1.89 5.59
CA VAL A 3 0.45 2.57 4.69
C VAL A 3 -0.95 2.18 5.12
N GLU A 4 -1.78 3.16 5.44
CA GLU A 4 -3.18 2.96 5.76
C GLU A 4 -4.04 3.26 4.54
N LEU A 5 -5.05 2.43 4.32
CA LEU A 5 -5.98 2.61 3.21
C LEU A 5 -7.22 3.36 3.72
N LEU A 6 -7.64 4.36 2.96
CA LEU A 6 -8.84 5.15 3.28
C LEU A 6 -10.12 4.29 3.25
N VAL A 7 -10.13 3.25 2.43
CA VAL A 7 -11.24 2.30 2.30
C VAL A 7 -10.70 0.88 2.26
N PRO A 8 -11.45 -0.11 2.77
CA PRO A 8 -11.05 -1.51 2.69
C PRO A 8 -10.94 -1.98 1.24
N ILE A 9 -9.86 -2.69 0.91
CA ILE A 9 -9.70 -3.34 -0.39
C ILE A 9 -9.41 -4.84 -0.22
N ARG A 10 -9.62 -5.61 -1.28
CA ARG A 10 -9.35 -7.05 -1.34
C ARG A 10 -8.27 -7.34 -2.37
N GLY A 11 -7.61 -8.49 -2.24
CA GLY A 11 -6.61 -8.95 -3.22
C GLY A 11 -5.21 -8.35 -3.06
N ILE A 12 -4.90 -7.76 -1.91
CA ILE A 12 -3.50 -7.41 -1.57
C ILE A 12 -2.76 -8.67 -1.14
N ALA A 13 -1.61 -8.90 -1.74
CA ALA A 13 -0.74 -10.02 -1.45
C ALA A 13 0.68 -9.55 -1.11
N LEU A 14 1.38 -10.38 -0.34
CA LEU A 14 2.80 -10.21 -0.06
C LEU A 14 3.62 -10.28 -1.35
N GLY A 15 4.73 -9.55 -1.40
CA GLY A 15 5.62 -9.51 -2.57
C GLY A 15 5.13 -8.60 -3.69
N GLN A 16 3.87 -8.14 -3.67
CA GLN A 16 3.42 -7.06 -4.55
C GLN A 16 4.08 -5.74 -4.16
N ALA A 17 4.11 -4.78 -5.08
CA ALA A 17 4.58 -3.43 -4.82
C ALA A 17 3.42 -2.49 -4.47
N VAL A 18 3.65 -1.60 -3.50
CA VAL A 18 2.87 -0.37 -3.32
C VAL A 18 3.64 0.78 -3.97
N VAL A 19 2.94 1.65 -4.69
CA VAL A 19 3.49 2.87 -5.28
C VAL A 19 2.71 4.05 -4.74
N LEU A 20 3.41 5.04 -4.20
CA LEU A 20 2.82 6.25 -3.63
C LEU A 20 2.89 7.38 -4.64
N TYR A 21 1.77 8.06 -4.81
CA TYR A 21 1.61 9.18 -5.73
C TYR A 21 1.24 10.46 -4.98
N ASP A 22 1.76 11.59 -5.45
CA ASP A 22 1.28 12.93 -5.16
C ASP A 22 0.81 13.56 -6.48
N GLY A 23 -0.52 13.64 -6.66
CA GLY A 23 -1.14 13.89 -7.96
C GLY A 23 -0.80 12.80 -8.97
N THR A 24 -0.03 13.15 -10.01
CA THR A 24 0.47 12.20 -11.02
C THR A 24 1.92 11.78 -10.80
N ARG A 25 2.61 12.36 -9.81
CA ARG A 25 4.04 12.12 -9.55
C ARG A 25 4.23 10.95 -8.59
N VAL A 26 5.13 10.02 -8.93
CA VAL A 26 5.59 8.98 -7.99
C VAL A 26 6.51 9.60 -6.95
N VAL A 27 6.21 9.36 -5.67
CA VAL A 27 7.01 9.84 -4.53
C VAL A 27 7.71 8.70 -3.79
N GLY A 28 7.36 7.45 -4.07
CA GLY A 28 8.06 6.30 -3.52
C GLY A 28 7.40 4.97 -3.88
N SER A 29 8.09 3.89 -3.56
CA SER A 29 7.56 2.53 -3.67
C SER A 29 8.14 1.64 -2.58
N ALA A 30 7.44 0.54 -2.29
CA ALA A 30 7.91 -0.49 -1.38
C ALA A 30 7.29 -1.84 -1.74
N THR A 31 7.96 -2.92 -1.37
CA THR A 31 7.38 -4.27 -1.42
C THR A 31 6.53 -4.52 -0.18
N ILE A 32 5.35 -5.10 -0.37
CA ILE A 32 4.43 -5.43 0.71
C ILE A 32 4.97 -6.65 1.46
N ALA A 33 5.45 -6.43 2.68
CA ALA A 33 5.98 -7.47 3.56
C ALA A 33 4.94 -7.99 4.57
N VAL A 34 3.90 -7.21 4.85
CA VAL A 34 2.82 -7.58 5.78
C VAL A 34 1.52 -6.89 5.37
N THR A 35 0.39 -7.51 5.66
CA THR A 35 -0.93 -6.86 5.62
C THR A 35 -1.64 -7.10 6.94
N THR A 36 -2.35 -6.09 7.43
CA THR A 36 -3.20 -6.17 8.61
C THR A 36 -4.56 -5.59 8.27
N ARG A 37 -5.59 -5.93 9.05
CA ARG A 37 -6.84 -5.18 9.04
C ARG A 37 -6.80 -4.16 10.17
N SER A 38 -7.25 -2.95 9.89
CA SER A 38 -7.55 -1.95 10.94
C SER A 38 -8.84 -2.36 11.66
N ALA A 39 -8.93 -2.02 12.94
CA ALA A 39 -10.08 -2.33 13.80
C ALA A 39 -11.30 -1.46 13.47
#